data_AF-A0AAD8YLJ2-F1
#
_entry.id   AF-A0AAD8YLJ2-F1
#
_cell.length_a   1.000
_cell.length_b   1.000
_cell.length_c   1.000
_cell.angle_alpha   90.00
_cell.angle_beta   90.00
_cell.angle_gamma   90.00
#
_symmetry.space_group_name_H-M   'P 1'
#
loop_
_entity.id
_entity.type
_entity.pdbx_description
1 polymer ?
#
loop_
_entity_poly.entity_id
_entity_poly.type
_entity_poly.pdbx_seq_one_letter_code
_entity_poly.pdbx_strand_id
1 'polypeptide(L)'
;MALRMVTDKVMGFAAKQYQNVLGNQLSQYGLRYEDLLIEEEREVKEALSLADSDVLIGRTRRLKRAIDLNYKRKSLQDYAPNMELELFKKEIYPDIEKIRARDQEYAQLNAHNKQ
;
A
#
# COMPACT_ATOMS: atom_id res chain seq x y z
N MET A 1 -7.64 -27.65 -14.89
CA MET A 1 -8.04 -26.25 -15.20
C MET A 1 -9.32 -25.81 -14.49
N ALA A 2 -10.38 -26.63 -14.46
CA ALA A 2 -11.63 -26.28 -13.77
C ALA A 2 -11.48 -26.03 -12.26
N LEU A 3 -10.70 -26.85 -11.55
CA LEU A 3 -10.42 -26.67 -10.12
C LEU A 3 -9.78 -25.30 -9.83
N ARG A 4 -8.78 -24.92 -10.65
CA ARG A 4 -8.09 -23.62 -10.58
C ARG A 4 -9.05 -22.45 -10.84
N MET A 5 -9.94 -22.56 -11.83
CA MET A 5 -10.93 -21.50 -12.09
C MET A 5 -11.93 -21.33 -10.94
N VAL A 6 -12.34 -22.42 -10.29
CA VAL A 6 -13.23 -22.35 -9.13
C VAL A 6 -12.50 -21.75 -7.92
N THR A 7 -11.26 -22.15 -7.65
CA THR A 7 -10.45 -21.57 -6.58
C THR A 7 -10.19 -20.08 -6.81
N ASP A 8 -9.87 -19.69 -8.05
CA ASP A 8 -9.59 -18.30 -8.41
C ASP A 8 -10.85 -17.43 -8.23
N LYS A 9 -12.03 -17.96 -8.56
CA LYS A 9 -13.31 -17.25 -8.34
C LYS A 9 -13.65 -17.09 -6.86
N VAL A 10 -13.49 -18.14 -6.07
CA VAL A 10 -13.74 -18.10 -4.62
C VAL A 10 -12.77 -17.14 -3.94
N MET A 11 -11.49 -17.22 -4.29
CA MET A 11 -10.46 -16.32 -3.77
C MET A 11 -10.71 -14.87 -4.18
N GLY A 12 -11.13 -14.64 -5.43
CA GLY A 12 -11.50 -13.31 -5.93
C GLY A 12 -12.68 -12.70 -5.17
N PHE A 13 -13.69 -13.52 -4.82
CA PHE A 13 -14.80 -13.06 -3.99
C PHE A 13 -14.34 -12.69 -2.58
N ALA A 14 -13.56 -13.57 -1.93
CA ALA A 14 -13.01 -13.31 -0.61
C ALA A 14 -12.14 -12.05 -0.58
N ALA A 15 -11.29 -11.86 -1.59
CA ALA A 15 -10.43 -10.69 -1.73
C ALA A 15 -11.23 -9.39 -1.85
N LYS A 16 -12.32 -9.37 -2.63
CA LYS A 16 -13.21 -8.20 -2.74
C LYS A 16 -13.89 -7.86 -1.41
N GLN A 17 -14.37 -8.87 -0.69
CA GLN A 17 -14.97 -8.64 0.63
C GLN A 17 -13.94 -8.06 1.61
N TYR A 18 -12.73 -8.63 1.63
CA TYR A 18 -11.63 -8.10 2.43
C TYR A 18 -11.29 -6.66 2.04
N GLN A 19 -11.16 -6.37 0.75
CA GLN A 19 -10.86 -5.04 0.24
C GLN A 19 -11.92 -4.01 0.67
N ASN A 20 -13.21 -4.39 0.66
CA ASN A 20 -14.28 -3.50 1.12
C ASN A 20 -14.17 -3.19 2.62
N VAL A 21 -13.93 -4.19 3.45
CA VAL A 21 -13.75 -4.01 4.90
C VAL A 21 -12.54 -3.14 5.18
N LEU A 22 -11.41 -3.43 4.53
CA LEU A 22 -10.20 -2.63 4.67
C LEU A 22 -10.38 -1.20 4.16
N GLY A 23 -11.08 -1.02 3.04
CA GLY A 23 -11.42 0.30 2.50
C GLY A 23 -12.19 1.14 3.52
N ASN A 24 -13.20 0.57 4.17
CA ASN A 24 -13.96 1.25 5.21
C ASN A 24 -13.09 1.63 6.43
N GLN A 25 -12.11 0.80 6.79
CA GLN A 25 -11.17 1.11 7.88
C GLN A 25 -10.19 2.22 7.49
N LEU A 26 -9.64 2.16 6.27
CA LEU A 26 -8.74 3.18 5.74
C LEU A 26 -9.45 4.54 5.61
N SER A 27 -10.72 4.55 5.19
CA SER A 27 -11.50 5.79 5.05
C SER A 27 -11.72 6.49 6.38
N GLN A 28 -11.84 5.76 7.49
CA GLN A 28 -11.98 6.36 8.84
C GLN A 28 -10.77 7.22 9.23
N TYR A 29 -9.58 6.90 8.73
CA TYR A 29 -8.36 7.67 9.02
C TYR A 29 -7.90 8.53 7.84
N GLY A 30 -8.52 8.37 6.67
CA GLY A 30 -8.09 8.99 5.42
C GLY A 30 -6.72 8.50 4.96
N LEU A 31 -6.40 7.23 5.23
CA LEU A 31 -5.17 6.60 4.77
C LEU A 31 -5.37 5.99 3.38
N ARG A 32 -4.27 5.90 2.62
CA ARG A 32 -4.19 5.03 1.44
C ARG A 32 -3.61 3.68 1.84
N TYR A 33 -3.87 2.65 1.05
CA TYR A 33 -3.32 1.32 1.28
C TYR A 33 -1.78 1.32 1.29
N GLU A 34 -1.14 2.10 0.42
CA GLU A 34 0.32 2.26 0.40
C GLU A 34 0.88 2.90 1.67
N ASP A 35 0.06 3.64 2.44
CA ASP A 35 0.46 4.21 3.71
C ASP A 35 0.72 3.14 4.79
N LEU A 36 0.22 1.92 4.58
CA LEU A 36 0.44 0.77 5.48
C LEU A 36 1.76 0.02 5.21
N LEU A 37 2.46 0.33 4.12
CA LEU A 37 3.72 -0.33 3.80
C LEU A 37 4.79 0.01 4.85
N ILE A 38 5.55 -1.01 5.25
CA ILE A 38 6.61 -0.91 6.27
C ILE A 38 7.79 -0.17 5.64
N GLU A 39 8.16 0.98 6.21
CA GLU A 39 9.19 1.85 5.64
C GLU A 39 10.60 1.27 5.80
N GLU A 40 10.79 0.34 6.73
CA GLU A 40 12.05 -0.37 6.95
C GLU A 40 12.31 -1.47 5.90
N GLU A 41 11.30 -1.89 5.13
CA GLU A 41 11.53 -2.78 4.00
C GLU A 41 12.42 -2.08 2.97
N ARG A 42 13.49 -2.75 2.53
CA ARG A 42 14.54 -2.16 1.69
C ARG A 42 13.97 -1.55 0.41
N GLU A 43 13.06 -2.26 -0.24
CA GLU A 43 12.45 -1.85 -1.51
C GLU A 43 11.49 -0.68 -1.33
N VAL A 44 10.77 -0.64 -0.21
CA VAL A 44 9.86 0.48 0.15
C VAL A 44 10.69 1.72 0.48
N LYS A 45 11.74 1.57 1.28
CA LYS A 45 12.65 2.65 1.65
C LYS A 45 13.29 3.29 0.43
N GLU A 46 13.78 2.45 -0.49
CA GLU A 46 14.39 2.92 -1.72
C GLU A 46 13.36 3.62 -2.62
N ALA A 47 12.17 3.04 -2.81
CA ALA A 47 11.09 3.66 -3.57
C ALA A 47 10.69 5.04 -3.00
N LEU A 48 10.57 5.15 -1.67
CA LEU A 48 10.29 6.42 -1.01
C LEU A 48 11.42 7.43 -1.19
N SER A 49 12.68 7.00 -1.20
CA SER A 49 13.82 7.91 -1.42
C SER A 49 13.89 8.48 -2.84
N LEU A 50 13.31 7.77 -3.81
CA LEU A 50 13.26 8.15 -5.22
C LEU A 50 11.95 8.87 -5.60
N ALA A 51 10.92 8.80 -4.74
CA ALA A 51 9.62 9.38 -5.01
C ALA A 51 9.65 10.91 -5.07
N ASP A 52 8.75 11.49 -5.86
CA ASP A 52 8.57 12.94 -5.93
C ASP A 52 8.25 13.54 -4.55
N SER A 53 8.73 14.76 -4.32
CA SER A 53 8.52 15.47 -3.05
C SER A 53 7.03 15.62 -2.70
N ASP A 54 6.17 15.84 -3.69
CA ASP A 54 4.72 15.96 -3.49
C ASP A 54 4.09 14.65 -2.98
N VAL A 55 4.57 13.50 -3.46
CA VAL A 55 4.12 12.18 -2.99
C VAL A 55 4.50 12.00 -1.52
N LEU A 56 5.74 12.34 -1.15
CA LEU A 56 6.24 12.26 0.22
C LEU A 56 5.51 13.20 1.19
N ILE A 57 5.28 14.44 0.77
CA ILE A 57 4.53 15.44 1.55
C ILE A 57 3.09 14.96 1.72
N GLY A 58 2.46 14.47 0.65
CA GLY A 58 1.12 13.91 0.68
C GLY A 58 0.99 12.74 1.66
N ARG A 59 1.89 11.76 1.56
CA ARG A 59 1.99 10.61 2.48
C ARG A 59 2.13 11.07 3.93
N THR A 60 3.09 11.96 4.20
CA THR A 60 3.37 12.46 5.55
C THR A 60 2.15 13.17 6.16
N ARG A 61 1.43 13.97 5.37
CA ARG A 61 0.19 14.63 5.82
C ARG A 61 -0.91 13.62 6.17
N ARG A 62 -1.10 12.58 5.36
CA ARG A 62 -2.07 11.50 5.65
C ARG A 62 -1.72 10.75 6.92
N LEU A 63 -0.47 10.35 7.10
CA LEU A 63 0.01 9.65 8.30
C LEU A 63 -0.17 10.50 9.56
N LYS A 64 0.25 11.77 9.53
CA LYS A 64 0.06 12.71 10.66
C LYS A 64 -1.42 12.87 11.02
N ARG A 65 -2.29 13.01 10.02
CA ARG A 65 -3.74 13.09 10.24
C ARG A 65 -4.29 11.81 10.86
N ALA A 66 -3.88 10.64 10.37
CA ALA A 66 -4.33 9.36 10.92
C ALA A 66 -3.92 9.18 12.38
N ILE A 67 -2.69 9.57 12.72
CA ILE A 67 -2.18 9.56 14.10
C ILE A 67 -3.03 10.48 15.00
N ASP A 68 -3.31 11.71 14.54
CA ASP A 68 -4.12 12.69 15.25
C ASP A 68 -5.57 12.19 15.47
N LEU A 69 -6.21 11.66 14.43
CA LEU A 69 -7.56 11.09 14.49
C LEU A 69 -7.63 9.90 15.46
N ASN A 70 -6.65 8.99 15.39
CA ASN A 70 -6.57 7.85 16.29
C ASN A 70 -6.38 8.31 17.75
N TYR A 71 -5.49 9.27 18.00
CA TYR A 71 -5.30 9.85 19.33
C TYR A 71 -6.59 10.47 19.88
N LYS A 72 -7.33 11.19 19.03
CA LYS A 72 -8.61 11.84 19.38
C LYS A 72 -9.79 10.87 19.47
N ARG A 73 -9.63 9.61 19.06
CA ARG A 73 -10.74 8.64 18.89
C ARG A 73 -11.86 9.21 18.00
N LYS A 74 -11.47 9.88 16.93
CA LYS A 74 -12.38 10.48 15.94
C LYS A 74 -12.14 9.90 14.56
N SER A 75 -13.18 9.94 13.73
CA SER A 75 -13.09 9.55 12.33
C SER A 75 -12.87 10.78 11.45
N LEU A 76 -12.26 10.60 10.28
CA LEU A 76 -12.19 11.61 9.24
C LEU A 76 -13.58 12.07 8.83
N GLN A 77 -14.57 11.18 8.80
CA GLN A 77 -15.94 11.53 8.45
C GLN A 77 -16.58 12.52 9.45
N ASP A 78 -16.09 12.59 10.70
CA ASP A 78 -16.57 13.57 11.68
C ASP A 78 -16.21 15.01 11.28
N TYR A 79 -15.15 15.18 10.48
CA TYR A 79 -14.63 16.48 10.04
C TYR A 79 -14.89 16.75 8.56
N ALA A 80 -14.87 15.71 7.73
CA ALA A 80 -14.98 15.78 6.27
C ALA A 80 -15.85 14.62 5.75
N PRO A 81 -17.18 14.67 5.98
CA PRO A 81 -18.08 13.55 5.68
C PRO A 81 -18.19 13.21 4.19
N ASN A 82 -18.04 14.21 3.32
CA ASN A 82 -18.19 14.07 1.86
C ASN A 82 -16.84 14.05 1.13
N MET A 83 -15.74 13.75 1.82
CA MET A 83 -14.42 13.72 1.20
C MET A 83 -14.27 12.50 0.29
N GLU A 84 -13.94 12.74 -0.97
CA GLU A 84 -13.57 11.67 -1.90
C GLU A 84 -12.16 11.16 -1.57
N LEU A 85 -12.03 9.84 -1.42
CA LEU A 85 -10.78 9.19 -1.03
C LEU A 85 -10.36 8.14 -2.07
N GLU A 86 -9.16 8.32 -2.60
CA GLU A 86 -8.51 7.34 -3.48
C GLU A 86 -7.74 6.29 -2.66
N LEU A 87 -8.46 5.43 -1.94
CA LEU A 87 -7.90 4.51 -0.94
C LEU A 87 -6.86 3.53 -1.50
N PHE A 88 -7.05 3.07 -2.75
CA PHE A 88 -6.23 2.05 -3.40
C PHE A 88 -5.41 2.60 -4.57
N LYS A 89 -5.18 3.92 -4.62
CA LYS A 89 -4.29 4.51 -5.61
C LYS A 89 -2.87 4.00 -5.39
N LYS A 90 -2.22 3.60 -6.48
CA LYS A 90 -0.84 3.13 -6.50
C LYS A 90 0.07 4.26 -6.98
N GLU A 91 0.82 4.87 -6.08
CA GLU A 91 1.80 5.92 -6.39
C GLU A 91 3.22 5.36 -6.34
N ILE A 92 3.57 4.60 -5.30
CA ILE A 92 4.93 4.08 -5.11
C ILE A 92 5.06 2.59 -5.47
N TYR A 93 3.95 1.84 -5.48
CA TYR A 93 3.97 0.40 -5.78
C TYR A 93 4.64 0.04 -7.11
N PRO A 94 4.43 0.79 -8.22
CA PRO A 94 5.11 0.49 -9.49
C PRO A 94 6.64 0.54 -9.38
N ASP A 95 7.17 1.45 -8.56
CA ASP A 95 8.62 1.57 -8.37
C ASP A 95 9.17 0.49 -7.44
N ILE A 96 8.40 0.10 -6.42
CA ILE A 96 8.71 -1.08 -5.59
C ILE A 96 8.83 -2.33 -6.47
N GLU A 97 7.92 -2.54 -7.42
CA GLU A 97 7.97 -3.69 -8.34
C GLU A 97 9.22 -3.65 -9.23
N LYS A 98 9.61 -2.48 -9.75
CA LYS A 98 10.85 -2.32 -10.54
C LYS A 98 12.09 -2.64 -9.71
N ILE A 99 12.16 -2.15 -8.48
CA ILE A 99 13.27 -2.40 -7.56
C ILE A 99 13.36 -3.90 -7.23
N ARG A 100 12.23 -4.54 -6.93
CA ARG A 100 12.17 -6.00 -6.70
C ARG A 100 12.67 -6.78 -7.92
N ALA A 101 12.25 -6.41 -9.12
CA ALA A 101 12.68 -7.08 -10.35
C ALA A 101 14.20 -6.93 -10.59
N ARG A 102 14.74 -5.72 -10.41
CA ARG A 102 16.18 -5.45 -10.47
C ARG A 102 16.95 -6.31 -9.47
N ASP A 103 16.48 -6.39 -8.24
CA ASP A 103 17.17 -7.12 -7.17
C ASP A 103 17.11 -8.64 -7.39
N GLN A 104 16.01 -9.14 -7.96
CA GLN A 104 15.91 -10.53 -8.42
C GLN A 104 16.90 -10.82 -9.54
N GLU A 105 17.03 -9.95 -10.54
CA GLU A 105 18.03 -10.08 -11.60
C GLU A 105 19.45 -10.10 -11.02
N TYR A 106 19.77 -9.14 -10.15
CA TYR A 106 21.07 -9.08 -9.48
C TYR A 106 21.38 -10.35 -8.68
N ALA A 107 20.38 -10.92 -7.99
CA ALA A 107 20.53 -12.17 -7.26
C ALA A 107 20.76 -13.37 -8.19
N GLN A 108 20.11 -13.41 -9.36
CA GLN A 108 20.29 -14.46 -10.36
C GLN A 108 21.68 -14.40 -10.99
N LEU A 109 22.17 -13.21 -11.35
CA LEU A 109 23.51 -13.03 -11.92
C LEU A 109 24.61 -13.45 -10.94
N ASN A 110 24.42 -13.16 -9.66
CA ASN A 110 25.38 -13.48 -8.59
C ASN A 110 25.15 -14.84 -7.94
N ALA A 111 24.27 -15.70 -8.48
CA ALA A 111 23.95 -17.00 -7.89
C ALA A 111 25.18 -17.91 -7.75
N HIS A 112 26.19 -17.75 -8.62
CA HIS A 112 27.44 -18.51 -8.58
C HIS A 112 28.36 -18.14 -7.40
N ASN A 113 28.22 -16.94 -6.81
CA ASN A 113 29.06 -16.45 -5.70
C ASN A 113 28.62 -16.96 -4.32
N LYS A 114 27.59 -17.81 -4.25
CA LYS A 114 27.04 -18.38 -3.01
C LYS A 114 27.42 -19.86 -2.78
N GLN A 115 28.34 -20.42 -3.57
CA GLN A 115 28.92 -21.75 -3.34
C GLN A 115 30.08 -21.70 -2.34
#